data_AF-A0A1H1UNZ4-F1
#
_entry.id   AF-A0A1H1UNZ4-F1
#
_cell.length_a   1.000
_cell.length_b   1.000
_cell.length_c   1.000
_cell.angle_alpha   90.00
_cell.angle_beta   90.00
_cell.angle_gamma   90.00
#
_symmetry.space_group_name_H-M   'P 1'
#
loop_
_entity.id
_entity.type
_entity.pdbx_description
1 polymer ?
#
loop_
_entity_poly.entity_id
_entity_poly.type
_entity_poly.pdbx_seq_one_letter_code
_entity_poly.pdbx_strand_id
1 'polypeptide(L)'
;MAPLFDPHQAKCLDRTPHARVTGRAFQCLRKLSFQYAPLVTQSRAVPEDAVFARPSVTEVMATLVRHGPMSRLAVAERAGLTSPSVTKAVRLLMDAGYLADVAAEVRGEPEPTRMGRPTHVLTLRPERELFAGVNITGEAVIGTVVDLGGTTRAHRRVQCRSHDPHDVFAVVRTLMAAMSRSLGRRSRRLHTICVALSGDVDRARGTSRYSPFLDWHEVDVAGPVERLTGIRTILDNDVHALTVAEFWSGAGLGAESLALVTVGSGVGCGLMLDGKIVRGAFDVAGELGHVILEADGPDCRCGRRGCVEAYAAEHAISRRVSAGLKRETTFDEAVALATAGRQEARAAFVEAGTALGRGIATLANITGPQRIVVSPTREAAFDLMAGSLRRSYAACAYGAASRARLVIRPTGEDDWSRGAAVAAIEARFSQP
;
A
#
# COMPACT_ATOMS: atom_id res chain seq x y z
N MET A 1 33.26 41.86 -40.00
CA MET A 1 32.49 42.51 -41.08
C MET A 1 31.13 42.89 -40.53
N ALA A 2 30.96 44.16 -40.16
CA ALA A 2 29.65 44.80 -39.92
C ALA A 2 29.09 45.31 -41.27
N PRO A 3 27.80 45.71 -41.34
CA PRO A 3 27.39 47.09 -41.01
C PRO A 3 26.08 47.13 -40.18
N LEU A 4 25.76 48.06 -39.25
CA LEU A 4 25.80 49.53 -39.12
C LEU A 4 24.62 50.32 -39.78
N PHE A 5 23.95 51.14 -38.94
CA PHE A 5 23.05 52.31 -39.17
C PHE A 5 21.55 52.06 -39.50
N ASP A 6 20.53 52.81 -39.01
CA ASP A 6 20.38 54.00 -38.13
C ASP A 6 18.88 54.14 -37.68
N PRO A 7 18.52 54.85 -36.58
CA PRO A 7 17.16 54.99 -36.03
C PRO A 7 16.50 56.37 -36.34
N HIS A 8 15.27 56.55 -35.81
CA HIS A 8 14.41 57.77 -35.73
C HIS A 8 13.21 57.86 -36.71
N GLN A 9 11.99 57.78 -36.13
CA GLN A 9 10.85 58.72 -36.28
C GLN A 9 9.71 58.25 -35.33
N ALA A 10 9.49 58.92 -34.20
CA ALA A 10 8.51 60.01 -33.97
C ALA A 10 7.03 59.52 -34.02
N LYS A 11 6.39 59.27 -32.86
CA LYS A 11 5.56 60.16 -32.03
C LYS A 11 4.15 60.50 -32.60
N CYS A 12 3.15 60.21 -31.76
CA CYS A 12 1.85 60.88 -31.58
C CYS A 12 0.76 60.67 -32.66
N LEU A 13 -0.40 60.11 -32.27
CA LEU A 13 -1.58 60.91 -31.92
C LEU A 13 -2.80 60.05 -31.52
N ASP A 14 -3.48 60.62 -30.55
CA ASP A 14 -4.70 60.27 -29.83
C ASP A 14 -5.99 60.45 -30.68
N ARG A 15 -7.14 60.00 -30.12
CA ARG A 15 -8.54 60.38 -30.42
C ARG A 15 -9.47 59.39 -31.16
N THR A 16 -10.30 58.71 -30.35
CA THR A 16 -11.74 58.42 -30.58
C THR A 16 -12.56 59.72 -30.79
N PRO A 17 -13.79 59.75 -31.41
CA PRO A 17 -14.97 58.93 -31.01
C PRO A 17 -16.09 58.63 -32.04
N HIS A 18 -17.00 57.73 -31.61
CA HIS A 18 -18.45 57.58 -31.90
C HIS A 18 -19.03 57.66 -33.33
N ALA A 19 -19.63 56.55 -33.78
CA ALA A 19 -20.97 56.55 -34.42
C ALA A 19 -21.64 55.17 -34.30
N ARG A 20 -22.89 55.15 -33.82
CA ARG A 20 -23.82 54.01 -33.82
C ARG A 20 -24.47 53.90 -35.20
N VAL A 21 -24.45 52.72 -35.85
CA VAL A 21 -25.46 52.35 -36.86
C VAL A 21 -25.80 50.86 -36.70
N THR A 22 -27.09 50.62 -36.89
CA THR A 22 -27.94 49.48 -36.61
C THR A 22 -27.72 48.25 -37.49
N GLY A 23 -28.00 47.07 -36.93
CA GLY A 23 -28.85 46.03 -37.52
C GLY A 23 -28.45 45.38 -38.85
N ARG A 24 -27.96 44.13 -38.74
CA ARG A 24 -28.10 43.01 -39.69
C ARG A 24 -27.45 43.17 -41.08
N ALA A 25 -26.25 42.59 -41.22
CA ALA A 25 -25.86 41.87 -42.42
C ALA A 25 -24.95 40.69 -42.03
N PHE A 26 -25.53 39.49 -42.08
CA PHE A 26 -24.90 38.19 -41.90
C PHE A 26 -24.02 37.87 -43.12
N GLN A 27 -22.94 37.11 -42.88
CA GLN A 27 -22.21 36.29 -43.85
C GLN A 27 -21.49 36.99 -45.00
N CYS A 28 -20.19 37.28 -44.81
CA CYS A 28 -19.08 36.71 -45.58
C CYS A 28 -17.78 37.39 -45.15
N LEU A 29 -16.63 36.72 -45.37
CA LEU A 29 -15.25 37.15 -45.12
C LEU A 29 -14.68 36.79 -43.74
N ARG A 30 -14.01 35.63 -43.68
CA ARG A 30 -12.75 35.49 -42.93
C ARG A 30 -11.87 34.40 -43.57
N LYS A 31 -11.20 34.79 -44.65
CA LYS A 31 -9.87 34.28 -45.01
C LYS A 31 -8.85 35.33 -44.53
N LEU A 32 -7.75 34.85 -43.94
CA LEU A 32 -6.45 35.51 -43.74
C LEU A 32 -6.34 36.57 -42.64
N SER A 33 -5.92 36.13 -41.44
CA SER A 33 -4.97 36.88 -40.61
C SER A 33 -4.20 35.89 -39.72
N PHE A 34 -2.96 35.63 -40.12
CA PHE A 34 -1.93 34.95 -39.36
C PHE A 34 -1.35 35.90 -38.29
N GLN A 35 -0.75 35.31 -37.25
CA GLN A 35 0.26 35.86 -36.31
C GLN A 35 -0.17 36.31 -34.90
N TYR A 36 0.71 35.89 -33.98
CA TYR A 36 0.80 36.12 -32.52
C TYR A 36 -0.16 35.33 -31.61
N ALA A 37 0.13 34.03 -31.47
CA ALA A 37 -0.09 33.33 -30.20
C ALA A 37 1.20 33.43 -29.35
N PRO A 38 1.11 33.73 -28.04
CA PRO A 38 2.29 33.83 -27.19
C PRO A 38 2.95 32.45 -27.10
N LEU A 39 4.27 32.42 -27.30
CA LEU A 39 5.14 31.30 -26.98
C LEU A 39 5.04 31.05 -25.46
N VAL A 40 4.09 30.20 -25.06
CA VAL A 40 4.21 29.48 -23.80
C VAL A 40 5.43 28.61 -23.97
N THR A 41 6.54 29.01 -23.36
CA THR A 41 7.70 28.14 -23.16
C THR A 41 7.17 26.88 -22.48
N GLN A 42 7.00 25.82 -23.26
CA GLN A 42 6.87 24.47 -22.74
C GLN A 42 8.14 24.25 -21.93
N SER A 43 8.03 24.39 -20.59
CA SER A 43 9.00 23.83 -19.68
C SER A 43 9.23 22.40 -20.15
N ARG A 44 10.44 22.11 -20.63
CA ARG A 44 10.84 20.74 -20.98
C ARG A 44 10.60 19.93 -19.71
N ALA A 45 9.53 19.14 -19.69
CA ALA A 45 9.27 18.21 -18.62
C ALA A 45 10.51 17.32 -18.52
N VAL A 46 11.24 17.46 -17.41
CA VAL A 46 12.27 16.49 -17.05
C VAL A 46 11.57 15.13 -17.03
N PRO A 47 12.10 14.09 -17.69
CA PRO A 47 11.51 12.76 -17.62
C PRO A 47 11.23 12.42 -16.15
N GLU A 48 10.02 11.96 -15.82
CA GLU A 48 9.57 11.84 -14.42
C GLU A 48 10.52 10.94 -13.60
N ASP A 49 11.10 9.92 -14.22
CA ASP A 49 12.10 9.02 -13.61
C ASP A 49 13.42 9.74 -13.27
N ALA A 50 13.77 10.81 -13.98
CA ALA A 50 14.98 11.59 -13.71
C ALA A 50 14.84 12.49 -12.46
N VAL A 51 13.61 12.78 -12.01
CA VAL A 51 13.37 13.55 -10.76
C VAL A 51 13.78 12.72 -9.54
N PHE A 52 13.44 11.43 -9.55
CA PHE A 52 13.71 10.49 -8.45
C PHE A 52 15.07 9.80 -8.54
N ALA A 53 15.91 10.12 -9.54
CA ALA A 53 17.29 9.64 -9.62
C ALA A 53 18.19 10.13 -8.47
N ARG A 54 17.73 11.09 -7.66
CA ARG A 54 18.47 11.62 -6.51
C ARG A 54 17.94 11.03 -5.21
N PRO A 55 18.78 10.36 -4.39
CA PRO A 55 18.34 9.75 -3.14
C PRO A 55 17.61 10.72 -2.20
N SER A 56 18.05 11.99 -2.14
CA SER A 56 17.41 13.01 -1.32
C SER A 56 15.98 13.35 -1.77
N VAL A 57 15.68 13.23 -3.07
CA VAL A 57 14.33 13.49 -3.59
C VAL A 57 13.40 12.34 -3.20
N THR A 58 13.87 11.11 -3.39
CA THR A 58 13.18 9.88 -3.01
C THR A 58 12.89 9.86 -1.52
N GLU A 59 13.87 10.16 -0.66
CA GLU A 59 13.67 10.16 0.80
C GLU A 59 12.69 11.25 1.27
N VAL A 60 12.74 12.45 0.69
CA VAL A 60 11.76 13.52 1.00
C VAL A 60 10.35 13.09 0.60
N MET A 61 10.19 12.48 -0.58
CA MET A 61 8.90 11.96 -1.02
C MET A 61 8.40 10.84 -0.11
N ALA A 62 9.24 9.85 0.20
CA ALA A 62 8.93 8.75 1.11
C ALA A 62 8.50 9.25 2.50
N THR A 63 9.20 10.26 3.02
CA THR A 63 8.88 10.87 4.32
C THR A 63 7.50 11.53 4.32
N LEU A 64 7.16 12.28 3.27
CA LEU A 64 5.84 12.92 3.14
C LEU A 64 4.71 11.92 2.89
N VAL A 65 4.97 10.86 2.13
CA VAL A 65 4.02 9.77 1.91
C VAL A 65 3.74 9.00 3.21
N ARG A 66 4.78 8.72 4.02
CA ARG A 66 4.65 7.96 5.27
C ARG A 66 4.02 8.74 6.42
N HIS A 67 4.36 10.02 6.56
CA HIS A 67 3.99 10.81 7.75
C HIS A 67 3.02 11.95 7.44
N GLY A 68 2.64 12.13 6.18
CA GLY A 68 1.70 13.16 5.75
C GLY A 68 2.29 14.56 5.70
N PRO A 69 1.43 15.60 5.62
CA PRO A 69 1.86 16.97 5.46
C PRO A 69 2.69 17.48 6.65
N MET A 70 3.83 18.11 6.37
CA MET A 70 4.69 18.65 7.42
C MET A 70 5.57 19.82 6.95
N SER A 71 6.22 20.52 7.87
CA SER A 71 7.16 21.59 7.55
C SER A 71 8.48 21.04 6.97
N ARG A 72 9.23 21.87 6.24
CA ARG A 72 10.57 21.51 5.74
C ARG A 72 11.54 21.09 6.86
N LEU A 73 11.41 21.70 8.03
CA LEU A 73 12.22 21.36 9.20
C LEU A 73 11.90 19.93 9.69
N ALA A 74 10.61 19.60 9.81
CA ALA A 74 10.19 18.26 10.21
C ALA A 74 10.58 17.19 9.17
N VAL A 75 10.57 17.53 7.87
CA VAL A 75 11.11 16.64 6.83
C VAL A 75 12.61 16.42 7.04
N ALA A 76 13.39 17.48 7.27
CA ALA A 76 14.84 17.38 7.48
C ALA A 76 15.19 16.47 8.67
N GLU A 77 14.50 16.65 9.79
CA GLU A 77 14.69 15.84 11.00
C GLU A 77 14.36 14.36 10.76
N ARG A 78 13.20 14.05 10.18
CA ARG A 78 12.74 12.66 9.96
C ARG A 78 13.50 11.94 8.87
N ALA A 79 13.83 12.64 7.78
CA ALA A 79 14.58 12.08 6.67
C ALA A 79 16.09 11.96 6.96
N GLY A 80 16.58 12.52 8.06
CA GLY A 80 18.01 12.60 8.35
C GLY A 80 18.78 13.44 7.31
N LEU A 81 18.14 14.46 6.74
CA LEU A 81 18.69 15.28 5.65
C LEU A 81 19.01 16.70 6.13
N THR A 82 20.00 17.33 5.51
CA THR A 82 20.32 18.74 5.77
C THR A 82 19.27 19.68 5.15
N SER A 83 19.01 20.83 5.77
CA SER A 83 18.04 21.82 5.27
C SER A 83 18.28 22.29 3.81
N PRO A 84 19.53 22.47 3.34
CA PRO A 84 19.79 22.75 1.92
C PRO A 84 19.38 21.60 1.00
N SER A 85 19.60 20.35 1.41
CA SER A 85 19.21 19.16 0.63
C SER A 85 17.70 19.05 0.51
N VAL A 86 16.97 19.27 1.61
CA VAL A 86 15.50 19.30 1.61
C VAL A 86 14.99 20.43 0.72
N THR A 87 15.52 21.66 0.85
CA THR A 87 15.11 22.79 0.00
C THR A 87 15.26 22.48 -1.48
N LYS A 88 16.38 21.87 -1.87
CA LYS A 88 16.65 21.49 -3.27
C LYS A 88 15.69 20.39 -3.74
N ALA A 89 15.47 19.36 -2.93
CA ALA A 89 14.57 18.26 -3.25
C ALA A 89 13.11 18.71 -3.37
N VAL A 90 12.64 19.51 -2.41
CA VAL A 90 11.29 20.10 -2.42
C VAL A 90 11.06 20.93 -3.67
N ARG A 91 12.04 21.75 -4.08
CA ARG A 91 11.92 22.54 -5.31
C ARG A 91 11.72 21.66 -6.53
N LEU A 92 12.50 20.59 -6.68
CA LEU A 92 12.35 19.64 -7.80
C LEU A 92 10.98 18.96 -7.79
N LEU A 93 10.50 18.55 -6.61
CA LEU A 93 9.20 17.90 -6.46
C LEU A 93 8.03 18.87 -6.73
N MET A 94 8.16 20.15 -6.35
CA MET A 94 7.20 21.19 -6.68
C MET A 94 7.18 21.48 -8.19
N ASP A 95 8.36 21.63 -8.80
CA ASP A 95 8.51 21.87 -10.25
C ASP A 95 7.95 20.70 -11.07
N ALA A 96 8.08 19.46 -10.57
CA ALA A 96 7.49 18.25 -11.16
C ALA A 96 6.00 18.03 -10.82
N GLY A 97 5.42 18.88 -9.95
CA GLY A 97 4.00 18.87 -9.61
C GLY A 97 3.58 17.80 -8.59
N TYR A 98 4.50 17.24 -7.80
CA TYR A 98 4.18 16.32 -6.71
C TYR A 98 3.79 17.03 -5.41
N LEU A 99 4.33 18.22 -5.18
CA LEU A 99 4.12 18.97 -3.93
C LEU A 99 3.40 20.30 -4.14
N ALA A 100 2.72 20.72 -3.09
CA ALA A 100 2.29 22.09 -2.90
C ALA A 100 2.81 22.61 -1.55
N ASP A 101 3.11 23.90 -1.51
CA ASP A 101 3.49 24.61 -0.29
C ASP A 101 2.27 25.47 0.12
N VAL A 102 1.63 25.09 1.22
CA VAL A 102 0.40 25.73 1.70
C VAL A 102 0.70 26.40 3.03
N ALA A 103 0.32 27.68 3.15
CA ALA A 103 0.34 28.35 4.44
C ALA A 103 -0.71 27.68 5.35
N ALA A 104 -0.27 27.03 6.42
CA ALA A 104 -1.18 26.48 7.40
C ALA A 104 -1.50 27.54 8.46
N GLU A 105 -2.79 27.85 8.63
CA GLU A 105 -3.26 28.44 9.88
C GLU A 105 -3.17 27.35 10.94
N VAL A 106 -2.34 27.56 11.97
CA VAL A 106 -2.23 26.64 13.09
C VAL A 106 -3.58 26.62 13.82
N ARG A 107 -4.38 25.57 13.64
CA ARG A 107 -5.52 25.29 14.52
C ARG A 107 -5.00 24.53 15.75
N GLY A 108 -4.65 25.31 16.76
CA GLY A 108 -4.35 24.88 18.13
C GLY A 108 -4.62 26.05 19.07
N GLU A 109 -4.99 25.78 20.33
CA GLU A 109 -5.22 26.82 21.33
C GLU A 109 -4.00 27.77 21.42
N PRO A 110 -4.22 29.10 21.50
CA PRO A 110 -3.14 30.05 21.48
C PRO A 110 -2.29 29.94 22.76
N GLU A 111 -1.07 29.42 22.65
CA GLU A 111 -0.07 29.68 23.67
C GLU A 111 0.31 31.18 23.65
N PRO A 112 0.33 31.91 24.78
CA PRO A 112 0.30 33.37 24.77
C PRO A 112 1.58 34.10 24.33
N THR A 113 2.58 33.45 23.71
CA THR A 113 3.91 34.10 23.53
C THR A 113 4.63 33.89 22.19
N ARG A 114 4.00 33.32 21.16
CA ARG A 114 4.59 33.32 19.81
C ARG A 114 3.65 33.99 18.81
N MET A 115 3.91 35.25 18.48
CA MET A 115 3.49 35.82 17.19
C MET A 115 4.23 35.05 16.08
N GLY A 116 3.68 33.90 15.70
CA GLY A 116 4.29 32.95 14.77
C GLY A 116 3.93 33.29 13.32
N ARG A 117 4.95 33.59 12.51
CA ARG A 117 4.85 33.59 11.04
C ARG A 117 4.13 32.32 10.56
N PRO A 118 3.21 32.39 9.57
CA PRO A 118 2.53 31.20 9.06
C PRO A 118 3.54 30.10 8.73
N THR A 119 3.41 28.95 9.39
CA THR A 119 4.25 27.79 9.10
C THR A 119 3.78 27.18 7.79
N HIS A 120 4.65 27.27 6.78
CA HIS A 120 4.46 26.64 5.50
C HIS A 120 4.53 25.11 5.63
N VAL A 121 3.48 24.43 5.20
CA VAL A 121 3.35 22.97 5.24
C VAL A 121 3.45 22.44 3.82
N LEU A 122 4.36 21.49 3.64
CA LEU A 122 4.46 20.72 2.40
C LEU A 122 3.35 19.68 2.38
N THR A 123 2.57 19.67 1.33
CA THR A 123 1.53 18.67 1.10
C THR A 123 1.72 18.00 -0.25
N LEU A 124 1.35 16.73 -0.34
CA LEU A 124 1.30 15.99 -1.60
C LEU A 124 0.18 16.57 -2.49
N ARG A 125 0.33 16.42 -3.80
CA ARG A 125 -0.77 16.54 -4.77
C ARG A 125 -1.23 15.12 -5.10
N PRO A 126 -2.26 14.58 -4.40
CA PRO A 126 -2.55 13.15 -4.44
C PRO A 126 -2.80 12.64 -5.87
N GLU A 127 -3.50 13.43 -6.68
CA GLU A 127 -3.97 13.06 -8.01
C GLU A 127 -2.85 13.06 -9.07
N ARG A 128 -1.62 13.42 -8.72
CA ARG A 128 -0.50 13.53 -9.66
C ARG A 128 -0.19 12.19 -10.33
N GLU A 129 -0.30 11.10 -9.57
CA GLU A 129 -0.09 9.72 -10.02
C GLU A 129 -1.14 8.79 -9.40
N LEU A 130 -1.41 7.69 -10.10
CA LEU A 130 -2.27 6.61 -9.63
C LEU A 130 -1.49 5.30 -9.58
N PHE A 131 -1.88 4.42 -8.68
CA PHE A 131 -1.27 3.12 -8.44
C PHE A 131 -2.36 2.06 -8.35
N ALA A 132 -2.15 0.91 -8.98
CA ALA A 132 -3.07 -0.22 -8.90
C ALA A 132 -2.48 -1.30 -8.00
N GLY A 133 -3.35 -1.91 -7.22
CA GLY A 133 -3.12 -3.14 -6.50
C GLY A 133 -4.07 -4.20 -7.00
N VAL A 134 -3.54 -5.39 -7.25
CA VAL A 134 -4.31 -6.56 -7.68
C VAL A 134 -4.01 -7.68 -6.69
N ASN A 135 -5.00 -8.10 -5.92
CA ASN A 135 -4.88 -9.29 -5.07
C ASN A 135 -5.46 -10.51 -5.79
N ILE A 136 -4.65 -11.55 -5.98
CA ILE A 136 -5.07 -12.82 -6.56
C ILE A 136 -5.31 -13.81 -5.42
N THR A 137 -6.55 -14.28 -5.30
CA THR A 137 -6.94 -15.32 -4.34
C THR A 137 -7.32 -16.60 -5.09
N GLY A 138 -7.55 -17.69 -4.36
CA GLY A 138 -8.03 -18.94 -4.96
C GLY A 138 -9.44 -18.84 -5.59
N GLU A 139 -10.19 -17.78 -5.35
CA GLU A 139 -11.59 -17.64 -5.80
C GLU A 139 -11.84 -16.39 -6.66
N ALA A 140 -10.97 -15.39 -6.57
CA ALA A 140 -11.19 -14.10 -7.22
C ALA A 140 -9.90 -13.33 -7.46
N VAL A 141 -9.99 -12.39 -8.40
CA VAL A 141 -9.01 -11.32 -8.58
C VAL A 141 -9.68 -10.00 -8.18
N ILE A 142 -9.05 -9.29 -7.26
CA ILE A 142 -9.59 -8.07 -6.65
C ILE A 142 -8.63 -6.93 -6.96
N GLY A 143 -9.13 -5.86 -7.59
CA GLY A 143 -8.35 -4.70 -8.02
C GLY A 143 -8.77 -3.44 -7.28
N THR A 144 -7.79 -2.66 -6.85
CA THR A 144 -8.00 -1.32 -6.30
C THR A 144 -7.02 -0.35 -6.95
N VAL A 145 -7.50 0.82 -7.37
CA VAL A 145 -6.64 1.94 -7.78
C VAL A 145 -6.68 3.01 -6.72
N VAL A 146 -5.52 3.45 -6.26
CA VAL A 146 -5.34 4.55 -5.31
C VAL A 146 -4.56 5.71 -5.93
N ASP A 147 -4.65 6.87 -5.31
CA ASP A 147 -3.77 8.00 -5.59
C ASP A 147 -2.57 8.04 -4.60
N LEU A 148 -1.69 9.03 -4.71
CA LEU A 148 -0.52 9.16 -3.82
C LEU A 148 -0.87 9.32 -2.33
N GLY A 149 -2.09 9.75 -2.01
CA GLY A 149 -2.60 9.81 -0.64
C GLY A 149 -3.18 8.48 -0.14
N GLY A 150 -3.13 7.42 -0.95
CA GLY A 150 -3.74 6.12 -0.63
C GLY A 150 -5.27 6.13 -0.68
N THR A 151 -5.87 7.14 -1.32
CA THR A 151 -7.33 7.24 -1.46
C THR A 151 -7.81 6.43 -2.65
N THR A 152 -8.76 5.53 -2.42
CA THR A 152 -9.35 4.70 -3.48
C THR A 152 -10.09 5.53 -4.53
N ARG A 153 -9.75 5.28 -5.80
CA ARG A 153 -10.33 5.94 -7.00
C ARG A 153 -11.12 4.97 -7.87
N ALA A 154 -10.79 3.69 -7.84
CA ALA A 154 -11.55 2.62 -8.47
C ALA A 154 -11.35 1.32 -7.68
N HIS A 155 -12.37 0.47 -7.69
CA HIS A 155 -12.32 -0.86 -7.09
C HIS A 155 -13.14 -1.83 -7.94
N ARG A 156 -12.68 -3.07 -8.06
CA ARG A 156 -13.41 -4.11 -8.80
C ARG A 156 -13.01 -5.51 -8.35
N ARG A 157 -14.00 -6.40 -8.29
CA ARG A 157 -13.81 -7.84 -8.09
C ARG A 157 -14.26 -8.62 -9.33
N VAL A 158 -13.49 -9.65 -9.68
CA VAL A 158 -13.85 -10.62 -10.71
C VAL A 158 -13.62 -12.02 -10.16
N GLN A 159 -14.65 -12.87 -10.20
CA GLN A 159 -14.50 -14.28 -9.81
C GLN A 159 -13.52 -14.99 -10.75
N CYS A 160 -12.67 -15.83 -10.18
CA CYS A 160 -11.73 -16.65 -10.92
C CYS A 160 -12.10 -18.12 -10.72
N ARG A 161 -12.31 -18.85 -11.82
CA ARG A 161 -12.74 -20.25 -11.81
C ARG A 161 -11.63 -21.22 -12.23
N SER A 162 -10.50 -20.68 -12.68
CA SER A 162 -9.33 -21.43 -13.14
C SER A 162 -8.13 -20.97 -12.33
N HIS A 163 -7.26 -21.90 -11.98
CA HIS A 163 -5.96 -21.61 -11.38
C HIS A 163 -4.84 -21.66 -12.42
N ASP A 164 -5.14 -21.87 -13.71
CA ASP A 164 -4.12 -21.76 -14.74
C ASP A 164 -3.58 -20.32 -14.82
N PRO A 165 -2.25 -20.09 -14.78
CA PRO A 165 -1.67 -18.75 -14.81
C PRO A 165 -2.14 -17.90 -16.00
N HIS A 166 -2.28 -18.48 -17.19
CA HIS A 166 -2.71 -17.73 -18.37
C HIS A 166 -4.15 -17.22 -18.22
N ASP A 167 -5.05 -18.05 -17.68
CA ASP A 167 -6.43 -17.65 -17.42
C ASP A 167 -6.51 -16.56 -16.35
N VAL A 168 -5.75 -16.70 -15.26
CA VAL A 168 -5.69 -15.71 -14.18
C VAL A 168 -5.18 -14.37 -14.73
N PHE A 169 -4.12 -14.35 -15.54
CA PHE A 169 -3.60 -13.12 -16.13
C PHE A 169 -4.57 -12.48 -17.13
N ALA A 170 -5.36 -13.29 -17.85
CA ALA A 170 -6.44 -12.78 -18.69
C ALA A 170 -7.55 -12.10 -17.85
N VAL A 171 -7.85 -12.63 -16.66
CA VAL A 171 -8.75 -11.99 -15.68
C VAL A 171 -8.16 -10.67 -15.19
N VAL A 172 -6.87 -10.64 -14.82
CA VAL A 172 -6.16 -9.40 -14.42
C VAL A 172 -6.27 -8.34 -15.51
N ARG A 173 -5.96 -8.69 -16.77
CA ARG A 173 -6.11 -7.77 -17.92
C ARG A 173 -7.52 -7.22 -18.03
N THR A 174 -8.53 -8.07 -17.92
CA THR A 174 -9.95 -7.68 -18.04
C THR A 174 -10.37 -6.72 -16.92
N LEU A 175 -9.90 -7.02 -15.71
CA LEU A 175 -10.12 -6.19 -14.53
C LEU A 175 -9.44 -4.82 -14.69
N MET A 176 -8.18 -4.78 -15.12
CA MET A 176 -7.45 -3.53 -15.38
C MET A 176 -8.09 -2.71 -16.50
N ALA A 177 -8.50 -3.32 -17.60
CA ALA A 177 -9.18 -2.63 -18.69
C ALA A 177 -10.50 -1.97 -18.24
N ALA A 178 -11.22 -2.60 -17.31
CA ALA A 178 -12.44 -2.04 -16.75
C ALA A 178 -12.17 -0.87 -15.80
N MET A 179 -11.14 -0.96 -14.95
CA MET A 179 -10.74 0.14 -14.07
C MET A 179 -10.21 1.32 -14.89
N SER A 180 -9.45 1.08 -15.96
CA SER A 180 -9.01 2.14 -16.88
C SER A 180 -10.18 2.87 -17.53
N ARG A 181 -11.25 2.14 -17.91
CA ARG A 181 -12.47 2.75 -18.43
C ARG A 181 -13.19 3.61 -17.40
N SER A 182 -13.33 3.16 -16.15
CA SER A 182 -13.98 3.95 -15.10
C SER A 182 -13.21 5.21 -14.71
N LEU A 183 -11.87 5.16 -14.79
CA LEU A 183 -10.99 6.31 -14.55
C LEU A 183 -10.95 7.32 -15.72
N GLY A 184 -11.41 6.92 -16.91
CA GLY A 184 -11.39 7.75 -18.11
C GLY A 184 -9.98 8.28 -18.42
N ARG A 185 -9.84 9.59 -18.63
CA ARG A 185 -8.54 10.23 -18.93
C ARG A 185 -7.51 10.09 -17.80
N ARG A 186 -7.95 9.86 -16.56
CA ARG A 186 -7.05 9.73 -15.40
C ARG A 186 -6.25 8.43 -15.44
N SER A 187 -6.71 7.41 -16.16
CA SER A 187 -5.98 6.14 -16.36
C SER A 187 -4.58 6.34 -16.94
N ARG A 188 -4.33 7.43 -17.69
CA ARG A 188 -2.99 7.81 -18.18
C ARG A 188 -1.99 8.15 -17.08
N ARG A 189 -2.44 8.34 -15.84
CA ARG A 189 -1.60 8.58 -14.67
C ARG A 189 -1.29 7.30 -13.89
N LEU A 190 -1.79 6.15 -14.33
CA LEU A 190 -1.54 4.86 -13.68
C LEU A 190 -0.09 4.45 -13.95
N HIS A 191 0.74 4.54 -12.91
CA HIS A 191 2.19 4.37 -13.04
C HIS A 191 2.62 2.91 -12.84
N THR A 192 2.09 2.23 -11.82
CA THR A 192 2.50 0.87 -11.46
C THR A 192 1.32 0.03 -10.99
N ILE A 193 1.36 -1.26 -11.34
CA ILE A 193 0.53 -2.31 -10.78
C ILE A 193 1.38 -3.13 -9.81
N CYS A 194 0.94 -3.28 -8.58
CA CYS A 194 1.44 -4.34 -7.71
C CYS A 194 0.44 -5.49 -7.74
N VAL A 195 0.88 -6.64 -8.19
CA VAL A 195 0.16 -7.89 -8.01
C VAL A 195 0.60 -8.47 -6.68
N ALA A 196 -0.36 -8.85 -5.85
CA ALA A 196 -0.13 -9.49 -4.56
C ALA A 196 -0.86 -10.83 -4.52
N LEU A 197 -0.22 -11.82 -3.90
CA LEU A 197 -0.77 -13.16 -3.70
C LEU A 197 -0.18 -13.79 -2.45
N SER A 198 -0.87 -14.79 -1.93
CA SER A 198 -0.37 -15.61 -0.84
C SER A 198 0.66 -16.59 -1.35
N GLY A 199 1.83 -16.65 -0.70
CA GLY A 199 2.88 -17.60 -1.00
C GLY A 199 4.29 -17.04 -0.93
N ASP A 200 5.22 -17.85 -1.41
CA ASP A 200 6.64 -17.53 -1.51
C ASP A 200 6.93 -16.78 -2.82
N VAL A 201 7.44 -15.55 -2.71
CA VAL A 201 7.56 -14.60 -3.83
C VAL A 201 9.01 -14.19 -4.04
N ASP A 202 9.49 -14.32 -5.28
CA ASP A 202 10.70 -13.65 -5.75
C ASP A 202 10.33 -12.29 -6.33
N ARG A 203 10.53 -11.24 -5.53
CA ARG A 203 10.17 -9.89 -5.96
C ARG A 203 11.09 -9.37 -7.07
N ALA A 204 12.38 -9.73 -7.02
CA ALA A 204 13.36 -9.29 -7.99
C ALA A 204 13.09 -9.84 -9.40
N ARG A 205 12.64 -11.10 -9.47
CA ARG A 205 12.23 -11.75 -10.73
C ARG A 205 10.75 -11.53 -11.07
N GLY A 206 9.94 -11.08 -10.12
CA GLY A 206 8.49 -10.98 -10.29
C GLY A 206 7.80 -12.35 -10.40
N THR A 207 8.35 -13.36 -9.72
CA THR A 207 7.98 -14.77 -9.82
C THR A 207 7.34 -15.27 -8.52
N SER A 208 6.23 -16.00 -8.64
CA SER A 208 5.63 -16.77 -7.55
C SER A 208 6.34 -18.12 -7.48
N ARG A 209 7.25 -18.30 -6.52
CA ARG A 209 7.97 -19.58 -6.32
C ARG A 209 7.00 -20.66 -5.89
N TYR A 210 6.10 -20.34 -4.96
CA TYR A 210 5.03 -21.23 -4.53
C TYR A 210 3.80 -20.43 -4.08
N SER A 211 2.60 -20.79 -4.55
CA SER A 211 1.34 -20.25 -4.01
C SER A 211 0.37 -21.38 -3.64
N PRO A 212 0.06 -21.58 -2.35
CA PRO A 212 -0.71 -22.74 -1.90
C PRO A 212 -2.17 -22.73 -2.34
N PHE A 213 -2.76 -21.54 -2.55
CA PHE A 213 -4.17 -21.43 -2.94
C PHE A 213 -4.41 -21.48 -4.45
N LEU A 214 -3.34 -21.38 -5.24
CA LEU A 214 -3.37 -21.45 -6.70
C LEU A 214 -2.65 -22.69 -7.24
N ASP A 215 -1.94 -23.42 -6.35
CA ASP A 215 -1.02 -24.50 -6.70
C ASP A 215 0.01 -24.10 -7.77
N TRP A 216 0.53 -22.88 -7.66
CA TRP A 216 1.56 -22.36 -8.56
C TRP A 216 2.94 -22.75 -8.06
N HIS A 217 3.81 -23.13 -9.00
CA HIS A 217 5.22 -23.44 -8.77
C HIS A 217 6.05 -22.72 -9.83
N GLU A 218 6.96 -21.84 -9.41
CA GLU A 218 7.87 -21.07 -10.30
C GLU A 218 7.15 -20.35 -11.47
N VAL A 219 6.09 -19.59 -11.16
CA VAL A 219 5.28 -18.87 -12.16
C VAL A 219 5.74 -17.40 -12.27
N ASP A 220 6.20 -16.97 -13.44
CA ASP A 220 6.41 -15.55 -13.75
C ASP A 220 5.07 -14.82 -13.83
N VAL A 221 4.86 -13.85 -12.94
CA VAL A 221 3.61 -13.08 -12.84
C VAL A 221 3.79 -11.67 -13.40
N ALA A 222 4.86 -10.98 -12.97
CA ALA A 222 5.04 -9.58 -13.31
C ALA A 222 5.22 -9.37 -14.81
N GLY A 223 6.03 -10.21 -15.47
CA GLY A 223 6.32 -10.09 -16.89
C GLY A 223 5.08 -10.20 -17.78
N PRO A 224 4.27 -11.28 -17.69
CA PRO A 224 3.04 -11.42 -18.46
C PRO A 224 2.03 -10.31 -18.19
N VAL A 225 1.82 -9.93 -16.93
CA VAL A 225 0.86 -8.87 -16.57
C VAL A 225 1.30 -7.52 -17.12
N GLU A 226 2.59 -7.19 -17.06
CA GLU A 226 3.14 -5.98 -17.65
C GLU A 226 2.93 -5.95 -19.17
N ARG A 227 3.23 -7.06 -19.88
CA ARG A 227 2.98 -7.17 -21.33
C ARG A 227 1.51 -7.02 -21.71
N LEU A 228 0.61 -7.58 -20.90
CA LEU A 228 -0.84 -7.54 -21.17
C LEU A 228 -1.47 -6.19 -20.88
N THR A 229 -0.89 -5.39 -19.98
CA THR A 229 -1.46 -4.11 -19.53
C THR A 229 -0.71 -2.89 -20.09
N GLY A 230 0.55 -3.05 -20.47
CA GLY A 230 1.45 -1.96 -20.84
C GLY A 230 1.87 -1.07 -19.68
N ILE A 231 1.69 -1.54 -18.43
CA ILE A 231 1.96 -0.79 -17.20
C ILE A 231 2.99 -1.56 -16.39
N ARG A 232 3.98 -0.83 -15.86
CA ARG A 232 5.01 -1.40 -14.99
C ARG A 232 4.35 -2.26 -13.91
N THR A 233 4.76 -3.53 -13.82
CA THR A 233 4.18 -4.48 -12.87
C THR A 233 5.24 -5.02 -11.93
N ILE A 234 4.90 -5.09 -10.64
CA ILE A 234 5.69 -5.75 -9.61
C ILE A 234 4.86 -6.84 -8.95
N LEU A 235 5.54 -7.81 -8.35
CA LEU A 235 4.92 -8.84 -7.52
C LEU A 235 5.30 -8.59 -6.05
N ASP A 236 4.37 -8.86 -5.14
CA ASP A 236 4.61 -8.84 -3.71
C ASP A 236 3.83 -9.96 -3.01
N ASN A 237 4.23 -10.28 -1.78
CA ASN A 237 3.43 -11.11 -0.90
C ASN A 237 2.25 -10.27 -0.37
N ASP A 238 1.05 -10.87 -0.30
CA ASP A 238 -0.17 -10.18 0.13
C ASP A 238 -0.12 -9.66 1.56
N VAL A 239 0.50 -10.38 2.49
CA VAL A 239 0.68 -9.96 3.88
C VAL A 239 1.69 -8.82 3.98
N HIS A 240 2.79 -8.85 3.20
CA HIS A 240 3.72 -7.71 3.14
C HIS A 240 3.01 -6.46 2.63
N ALA A 241 2.24 -6.57 1.56
CA ALA A 241 1.50 -5.46 0.99
C ALA A 241 0.46 -4.88 1.97
N LEU A 242 -0.27 -5.75 2.67
CA LEU A 242 -1.21 -5.34 3.72
C LEU A 242 -0.48 -4.64 4.89
N THR A 243 0.70 -5.14 5.27
CA THR A 243 1.53 -4.54 6.33
C THR A 243 1.90 -3.09 6.00
N VAL A 244 2.27 -2.81 4.74
CA VAL A 244 2.58 -1.45 4.31
C VAL A 244 1.35 -0.54 4.44
N ALA A 245 0.17 -0.99 3.99
CA ALA A 245 -1.05 -0.18 4.11
C ALA A 245 -1.49 0.06 5.56
N GLU A 246 -1.39 -0.95 6.42
CA GLU A 246 -1.69 -0.84 7.85
C GLU A 246 -0.71 0.08 8.57
N PHE A 247 0.57 0.07 8.18
CA PHE A 247 1.58 0.98 8.70
C PHE A 247 1.30 2.44 8.30
N TRP A 248 0.95 2.70 7.04
CA TRP A 248 0.77 4.06 6.53
C TRP A 248 -0.57 4.71 6.87
N SER A 249 -1.63 3.91 7.04
CA SER A 249 -2.99 4.44 7.16
C SER A 249 -3.92 3.67 8.10
N GLY A 250 -3.48 2.53 8.63
CA GLY A 250 -4.28 1.66 9.49
C GLY A 250 -3.89 1.74 10.96
N ALA A 251 -3.93 0.61 11.65
CA ALA A 251 -3.60 0.52 13.08
C ALA A 251 -2.11 0.79 13.39
N GLY A 252 -1.25 0.76 12.37
CA GLY A 252 0.15 1.14 12.47
C GLY A 252 0.42 2.65 12.43
N LEU A 253 -0.57 3.49 12.09
CA LEU A 253 -0.36 4.92 11.88
C LEU A 253 0.33 5.61 13.06
N GLY A 254 1.48 6.25 12.80
CA GLY A 254 2.28 6.93 13.81
C GLY A 254 3.13 6.01 14.70
N ALA A 255 3.22 4.72 14.39
CA ALA A 255 4.28 3.86 14.92
C ALA A 255 5.55 3.99 14.06
N GLU A 256 6.71 3.69 14.64
CA GLU A 256 7.99 3.57 13.93
C GLU A 256 8.28 2.11 13.55
N SER A 257 7.70 1.16 14.30
CA SER A 257 7.75 -0.27 14.03
C SER A 257 6.41 -0.97 14.28
N LEU A 258 6.10 -1.93 13.41
CA LEU A 258 4.83 -2.67 13.40
C LEU A 258 5.09 -4.12 13.00
N ALA A 259 4.51 -5.06 13.74
CA ALA A 259 4.25 -6.40 13.23
C ALA A 259 2.76 -6.53 12.88
N LEU A 260 2.44 -6.93 11.65
CA LEU A 260 1.09 -7.32 11.26
C LEU A 260 1.03 -8.85 11.24
N VAL A 261 0.05 -9.45 11.90
CA VAL A 261 -0.16 -10.90 11.94
C VAL A 261 -1.56 -11.21 11.44
N THR A 262 -1.66 -11.92 10.32
CA THR A 262 -2.94 -12.28 9.70
C THR A 262 -3.35 -13.68 10.16
N VAL A 263 -4.66 -13.88 10.40
CA VAL A 263 -5.20 -15.15 10.90
C VAL A 263 -6.46 -15.50 10.13
N GLY A 264 -6.44 -16.63 9.42
CA GLY A 264 -7.56 -17.11 8.61
C GLY A 264 -7.24 -18.48 8.02
N SER A 265 -7.36 -18.62 6.69
CA SER A 265 -6.99 -19.84 5.96
C SER A 265 -5.57 -20.34 6.28
N GLY A 266 -4.67 -19.41 6.59
CA GLY A 266 -3.32 -19.63 7.11
C GLY A 266 -2.95 -18.57 8.16
N VAL A 267 -1.67 -18.56 8.56
CA VAL A 267 -1.12 -17.54 9.47
C VAL A 267 0.07 -16.85 8.80
N GLY A 268 -0.08 -15.57 8.49
CA GLY A 268 0.98 -14.76 7.89
C GLY A 268 1.50 -13.70 8.84
N CYS A 269 2.70 -13.19 8.57
CA CYS A 269 3.21 -12.01 9.26
C CYS A 269 4.04 -11.13 8.32
N GLY A 270 3.88 -9.81 8.47
CA GLY A 270 4.76 -8.82 7.88
C GLY A 270 5.31 -7.90 8.96
N LEU A 271 6.55 -7.45 8.76
CA LEU A 271 7.28 -6.68 9.76
C LEU A 271 7.77 -5.38 9.16
N MET A 272 7.48 -4.27 9.83
CA MET A 272 7.97 -2.93 9.53
C MET A 272 8.90 -2.50 10.66
N LEU A 273 10.17 -2.22 10.36
CA LEU A 273 11.14 -1.66 11.30
C LEU A 273 11.72 -0.39 10.70
N ASP A 274 11.89 0.66 11.51
CA ASP A 274 12.39 1.97 11.09
C ASP A 274 11.66 2.52 9.84
N GLY A 275 10.34 2.31 9.80
CA GLY A 275 9.49 2.69 8.68
C GLY A 275 9.81 2.00 7.35
N LYS A 276 10.47 0.84 7.37
CA LYS A 276 10.80 0.00 6.21
C LYS A 276 10.30 -1.44 6.39
N ILE A 277 9.75 -1.99 5.32
CA ILE A 277 9.30 -3.38 5.30
C ILE A 277 10.53 -4.30 5.37
N VAL A 278 10.52 -5.24 6.30
CA VAL A 278 11.57 -6.25 6.46
C VAL A 278 11.21 -7.43 5.57
N ARG A 279 11.97 -7.61 4.50
CA ARG A 279 11.77 -8.71 3.52
C ARG A 279 12.78 -9.84 3.70
N GLY A 280 13.97 -9.54 4.24
CA GLY A 280 15.09 -10.47 4.31
C GLY A 280 15.76 -10.66 2.94
N ALA A 281 16.90 -11.36 2.92
CA ALA A 281 17.68 -11.56 1.69
C ALA A 281 16.99 -12.44 0.63
N PHE A 282 15.96 -13.17 1.03
CA PHE A 282 15.23 -14.13 0.18
C PHE A 282 13.71 -13.84 0.14
N ASP A 283 13.26 -12.66 0.56
CA ASP A 283 11.84 -12.27 0.63
C ASP A 283 10.95 -13.12 1.58
N VAL A 284 11.54 -13.92 2.48
CA VAL A 284 10.84 -14.82 3.43
C VAL A 284 10.79 -14.31 4.88
N ALA A 285 11.13 -13.03 5.13
CA ALA A 285 11.02 -12.50 6.48
C ALA A 285 9.54 -12.41 6.90
N GLY A 286 9.25 -12.86 8.11
CA GLY A 286 7.88 -12.86 8.65
C GLY A 286 7.11 -14.18 8.47
N GLU A 287 7.77 -15.30 8.16
CA GLU A 287 7.16 -16.64 8.13
C GLU A 287 6.77 -17.18 9.52
N LEU A 288 6.01 -16.39 10.28
CA LEU A 288 5.54 -16.69 11.64
C LEU A 288 4.69 -17.96 11.67
N GLY A 289 3.84 -18.16 10.64
CA GLY A 289 3.00 -19.34 10.51
C GLY A 289 3.79 -20.65 10.56
N HIS A 290 5.06 -20.63 10.13
CA HIS A 290 5.93 -21.80 10.04
C HIS A 290 6.97 -21.89 11.18
N VAL A 291 6.94 -20.99 12.15
CA VAL A 291 7.72 -21.13 13.39
C VAL A 291 7.25 -22.38 14.13
N ILE A 292 8.17 -23.30 14.41
CA ILE A 292 7.90 -24.55 15.12
C ILE A 292 7.86 -24.25 16.62
N LEU A 293 6.69 -24.46 17.23
CA LEU A 293 6.49 -24.33 18.67
C LEU A 293 6.78 -25.64 19.41
N GLU A 294 6.36 -26.77 18.83
CA GLU A 294 6.46 -28.10 19.44
C GLU A 294 6.84 -29.12 18.37
N ALA A 295 8.05 -29.69 18.42
CA ALA A 295 8.54 -30.59 17.36
C ALA A 295 7.61 -31.78 17.06
N ASP A 296 6.98 -32.33 18.11
CA ASP A 296 6.00 -33.43 18.02
C ASP A 296 4.54 -32.96 17.91
N GLY A 297 4.33 -31.70 17.51
CA GLY A 297 3.02 -31.10 17.33
C GLY A 297 2.23 -31.64 16.13
N PRO A 298 1.11 -30.99 15.77
CA PRO A 298 0.26 -31.38 14.65
C PRO A 298 0.93 -31.12 13.30
N ASP A 299 0.48 -31.82 12.27
CA ASP A 299 0.97 -31.67 10.90
C ASP A 299 0.57 -30.32 10.29
N CYS A 300 1.55 -29.66 9.68
CA CYS A 300 1.40 -28.44 8.91
C CYS A 300 1.34 -28.75 7.41
N ARG A 301 0.63 -27.92 6.64
CA ARG A 301 0.58 -28.02 5.17
C ARG A 301 1.95 -27.81 4.51
N CYS A 302 2.90 -27.16 5.18
CA CYS A 302 4.27 -27.03 4.69
C CYS A 302 5.10 -28.34 4.79
N GLY A 303 4.51 -29.44 5.27
CA GLY A 303 5.15 -30.75 5.40
C GLY A 303 5.92 -30.96 6.71
N ARG A 304 5.95 -29.95 7.59
CA ARG A 304 6.56 -30.03 8.94
C ARG A 304 5.49 -30.23 10.02
N ARG A 305 5.94 -30.34 11.27
CA ARG A 305 5.08 -30.48 12.46
C ARG A 305 5.29 -29.33 13.43
N GLY A 306 4.23 -28.99 14.18
CA GLY A 306 4.33 -28.03 15.27
C GLY A 306 4.39 -26.56 14.89
N CYS A 307 4.18 -26.22 13.62
CA CYS A 307 4.12 -24.85 13.15
C CYS A 307 2.96 -24.09 13.80
N VAL A 308 3.09 -22.78 14.06
CA VAL A 308 1.98 -21.92 14.56
C VAL A 308 0.70 -22.13 13.74
N GLU A 309 0.82 -22.16 12.41
CA GLU A 309 -0.29 -22.37 11.49
C GLU A 309 -1.02 -23.71 11.71
N ALA A 310 -0.28 -24.77 12.08
CA ALA A 310 -0.82 -26.11 12.32
C ALA A 310 -1.75 -26.19 13.55
N TYR A 311 -1.83 -25.10 14.32
CA TYR A 311 -2.80 -24.91 15.40
C TYR A 311 -3.85 -23.86 15.05
N ALA A 312 -3.44 -22.71 14.51
CA ALA A 312 -4.27 -21.51 14.48
C ALA A 312 -4.99 -21.22 13.16
N ALA A 313 -4.64 -21.91 12.06
CA ALA A 313 -5.35 -21.74 10.80
C ALA A 313 -6.74 -22.39 10.82
N GLU A 314 -7.65 -21.89 9.97
CA GLU A 314 -9.03 -22.40 9.86
C GLU A 314 -9.07 -23.92 9.64
N HIS A 315 -8.25 -24.43 8.72
CA HIS A 315 -8.17 -25.85 8.42
C HIS A 315 -7.61 -26.68 9.58
N ALA A 316 -6.69 -26.11 10.37
CA ALA A 316 -6.09 -26.78 11.52
C ALA A 316 -7.07 -26.90 12.68
N ILE A 317 -7.88 -25.86 12.90
CA ILE A 317 -8.96 -25.86 13.90
C ILE A 317 -10.03 -26.88 13.50
N SER A 318 -10.53 -26.82 12.27
CA SER A 318 -11.55 -27.75 11.76
C SER A 318 -11.10 -29.21 11.92
N ARG A 319 -9.90 -29.56 11.48
CA ARG A 319 -9.32 -30.91 11.62
C ARG A 319 -9.28 -31.40 13.07
N ARG A 320 -8.94 -30.50 14.01
CA ARG A 320 -8.87 -30.84 15.44
C ARG A 320 -10.25 -31.07 16.06
N VAL A 321 -11.23 -30.23 15.69
CA VAL A 321 -12.62 -30.45 16.08
C VAL A 321 -13.13 -31.77 15.49
N SER A 322 -12.81 -32.06 14.23
CA SER A 322 -13.19 -33.32 13.58
C SER A 322 -12.62 -34.54 14.29
N ALA A 323 -11.35 -34.50 14.67
CA ALA A 323 -10.71 -35.56 15.45
C ALA A 323 -11.38 -35.75 16.82
N GLY A 324 -11.68 -34.66 17.53
CA GLY A 324 -12.36 -34.70 18.83
C GLY A 324 -13.78 -35.27 18.75
N LEU A 325 -14.52 -34.95 17.68
CA LEU A 325 -15.89 -35.43 17.45
C LEU A 325 -15.96 -36.77 16.70
N LYS A 326 -14.83 -37.28 16.20
CA LYS A 326 -14.74 -38.47 15.34
C LYS A 326 -15.62 -38.38 14.08
N ARG A 327 -15.72 -37.18 13.50
CA ARG A 327 -16.40 -36.94 12.21
C ARG A 327 -15.85 -35.70 11.53
N GLU A 328 -15.94 -35.63 10.21
CA GLU A 328 -15.59 -34.43 9.47
C GLU A 328 -16.47 -33.23 9.89
N THR A 329 -15.88 -32.05 9.89
CA THR A 329 -16.49 -30.78 10.37
C THR A 329 -15.86 -29.63 9.61
N THR A 330 -16.66 -28.74 9.04
CA THR A 330 -16.13 -27.53 8.40
C THR A 330 -15.67 -26.51 9.44
N PHE A 331 -14.92 -25.49 9.03
CA PHE A 331 -14.55 -24.41 9.95
C PHE A 331 -15.79 -23.68 10.50
N ASP A 332 -16.79 -23.42 9.66
CA ASP A 332 -18.06 -22.77 10.08
C ASP A 332 -18.79 -23.59 11.13
N GLU A 333 -18.84 -24.92 10.95
CA GLU A 333 -19.44 -25.81 11.92
C GLU A 333 -18.64 -25.84 13.23
N ALA A 334 -17.30 -25.82 13.17
CA ALA A 334 -16.45 -25.73 14.35
C ALA A 334 -16.72 -24.44 15.15
N VAL A 335 -16.88 -23.31 14.47
CA VAL A 335 -17.26 -22.02 15.10
C VAL A 335 -18.62 -22.13 15.78
N ALA A 336 -19.62 -22.68 15.08
CA ALA A 336 -20.97 -22.85 15.61
C ALA A 336 -20.99 -23.73 16.87
N LEU A 337 -20.27 -24.85 16.86
CA LEU A 337 -20.15 -25.78 17.99
C LEU A 337 -19.44 -25.14 19.19
N ALA A 338 -18.35 -24.40 18.97
CA ALA A 338 -17.63 -23.71 20.03
C ALA A 338 -18.48 -22.61 20.68
N THR A 339 -19.21 -21.85 19.85
CA THR A 339 -20.18 -20.83 20.28
C THR A 339 -21.28 -21.47 21.14
N ALA A 340 -21.81 -22.61 20.71
CA ALA A 340 -22.81 -23.39 21.45
C ALA A 340 -22.26 -24.10 22.72
N GLY A 341 -20.97 -23.94 23.06
CA GLY A 341 -20.42 -24.47 24.30
C GLY A 341 -19.87 -25.89 24.24
N ARG A 342 -19.76 -26.49 23.04
CA ARG A 342 -19.17 -27.83 22.89
C ARG A 342 -17.68 -27.79 23.26
N GLN A 343 -17.28 -28.67 24.17
CA GLN A 343 -15.96 -28.62 24.81
C GLN A 343 -14.84 -28.95 23.83
N GLU A 344 -15.05 -29.93 22.95
CA GLU A 344 -14.07 -30.34 21.93
C GLU A 344 -13.75 -29.18 20.97
N ALA A 345 -14.79 -28.44 20.56
CA ALA A 345 -14.65 -27.27 19.71
C ALA A 345 -13.97 -26.10 20.46
N ARG A 346 -14.41 -25.78 21.68
CA ARG A 346 -13.79 -24.72 22.49
C ARG A 346 -12.32 -25.00 22.78
N ALA A 347 -11.96 -26.25 23.08
CA ALA A 347 -10.58 -26.65 23.33
C ALA A 347 -9.68 -26.36 22.12
N ALA A 348 -10.15 -26.65 20.90
CA ALA A 348 -9.41 -26.36 19.67
C ALA A 348 -9.13 -24.85 19.49
N PHE A 349 -10.12 -23.98 19.74
CA PHE A 349 -9.92 -22.52 19.70
C PHE A 349 -9.00 -22.01 20.81
N VAL A 350 -9.10 -22.58 22.02
CA VAL A 350 -8.20 -22.23 23.13
C VAL A 350 -6.75 -22.58 22.78
N GLU A 351 -6.51 -23.77 22.25
CA GLU A 351 -5.20 -24.24 21.80
C GLU A 351 -4.65 -23.37 20.66
N ALA A 352 -5.47 -23.05 19.66
CA ALA A 352 -5.13 -22.12 18.58
C ALA A 352 -4.68 -20.76 19.13
N GLY A 353 -5.44 -20.16 20.06
CA GLY A 353 -5.08 -18.89 20.67
C GLY A 353 -3.79 -18.99 21.49
N THR A 354 -3.59 -20.06 22.26
CA THR A 354 -2.34 -20.29 23.00
C THR A 354 -1.14 -20.36 22.05
N ALA A 355 -1.23 -21.17 20.98
CA ALA A 355 -0.16 -21.32 19.99
C ALA A 355 0.15 -19.98 19.30
N LEU A 356 -0.88 -19.26 18.88
CA LEU A 356 -0.72 -17.93 18.26
C LEU A 356 -0.09 -16.93 19.23
N GLY A 357 -0.50 -16.92 20.50
CA GLY A 357 0.10 -16.08 21.54
C GLY A 357 1.59 -16.38 21.78
N ARG A 358 2.00 -17.67 21.78
CA ARG A 358 3.41 -18.07 21.85
C ARG A 358 4.21 -17.60 20.62
N GLY A 359 3.64 -17.77 19.43
CA GLY A 359 4.25 -17.30 18.18
C GLY A 359 4.46 -15.79 18.18
N ILE A 360 3.41 -15.02 18.51
CA ILE A 360 3.47 -13.55 18.58
C ILE A 360 4.47 -13.09 19.65
N ALA A 361 4.53 -13.76 20.81
CA ALA A 361 5.54 -13.43 21.82
C ALA A 361 6.97 -13.70 21.33
N THR A 362 7.18 -14.80 20.59
CA THR A 362 8.48 -15.11 19.97
C THR A 362 8.89 -14.00 19.00
N LEU A 363 7.97 -13.57 18.13
CA LEU A 363 8.19 -12.44 17.23
C LEU A 363 8.53 -11.15 17.99
N ALA A 364 7.77 -10.83 19.04
CA ALA A 364 7.98 -9.64 19.85
C ALA A 364 9.34 -9.66 20.57
N ASN A 365 9.77 -10.81 21.08
CA ASN A 365 11.05 -10.98 21.75
C ASN A 365 12.24 -10.79 20.79
N ILE A 366 12.08 -11.16 19.52
CA ILE A 366 13.14 -11.05 18.50
C ILE A 366 13.19 -9.65 17.90
N THR A 367 12.03 -9.03 17.65
CA THR A 367 11.93 -7.83 16.82
C THR A 367 11.59 -6.56 17.58
N GLY A 368 11.05 -6.66 18.80
CA GLY A 368 10.72 -5.53 19.66
C GLY A 368 9.83 -4.44 19.02
N PRO A 369 8.74 -4.77 18.33
CA PRO A 369 7.95 -3.77 17.61
C PRO A 369 7.16 -2.89 18.59
N GLN A 370 6.91 -1.63 18.23
CA GLN A 370 6.07 -0.74 19.04
C GLN A 370 4.62 -1.22 19.07
N ARG A 371 4.12 -1.76 17.96
CA ARG A 371 2.75 -2.26 17.80
C ARG A 371 2.73 -3.63 17.16
N ILE A 372 1.78 -4.45 17.59
CA ILE A 372 1.45 -5.73 16.98
C ILE A 372 -0.02 -5.67 16.61
N VAL A 373 -0.33 -5.72 15.33
CA VAL A 373 -1.70 -5.73 14.82
C VAL A 373 -2.04 -7.16 14.43
N VAL A 374 -3.06 -7.74 15.08
CA VAL A 374 -3.61 -9.04 14.72
C VAL A 374 -4.85 -8.83 13.88
N SER A 375 -4.81 -9.36 12.66
CA SER A 375 -5.79 -9.14 11.62
C SER A 375 -6.51 -10.44 11.27
N PRO A 376 -7.60 -10.77 12.00
CA PRO A 376 -8.42 -11.92 11.68
C PRO A 376 -9.26 -11.66 10.43
N THR A 377 -9.41 -12.68 9.59
CA THR A 377 -10.36 -12.68 8.46
C THR A 377 -11.81 -12.82 8.91
N ARG A 378 -12.03 -13.44 10.09
CA ARG A 378 -13.34 -13.73 10.67
C ARG A 378 -13.38 -13.34 12.14
N GLU A 379 -13.87 -12.13 12.42
CA GLU A 379 -13.88 -11.55 13.77
C GLU A 379 -14.55 -12.44 14.82
N ALA A 380 -15.78 -12.91 14.54
CA ALA A 380 -16.53 -13.75 15.48
C ALA A 380 -15.83 -15.07 15.83
N ALA A 381 -15.09 -15.66 14.88
CA ALA A 381 -14.30 -16.86 15.13
C ALA A 381 -13.04 -16.55 15.96
N PHE A 382 -12.43 -15.38 15.74
CA PHE A 382 -11.26 -14.95 16.47
C PHE A 382 -11.55 -14.65 17.95
N ASP A 383 -12.75 -14.15 18.28
CA ASP A 383 -13.16 -13.91 19.67
C ASP A 383 -13.07 -15.17 20.55
N LEU A 384 -13.30 -16.35 19.98
CA LEU A 384 -13.19 -17.64 20.67
C LEU A 384 -11.75 -17.96 21.12
N MET A 385 -10.74 -17.40 20.47
CA MET A 385 -9.31 -17.63 20.77
C MET A 385 -8.59 -16.39 21.33
N ALA A 386 -9.17 -15.20 21.23
CA ALA A 386 -8.54 -13.94 21.60
C ALA A 386 -8.14 -13.86 23.09
N GLY A 387 -8.88 -14.56 23.96
CA GLY A 387 -8.58 -14.64 25.39
C GLY A 387 -7.32 -15.47 25.69
N SER A 388 -7.19 -16.67 25.10
CA SER A 388 -6.01 -17.53 25.30
C SER A 388 -4.77 -16.94 24.63
N LEU A 389 -4.94 -16.28 23.48
CA LEU A 389 -3.88 -15.52 22.83
C LEU A 389 -3.26 -14.47 23.76
N ARG A 390 -4.08 -13.59 24.34
CA ARG A 390 -3.58 -12.54 25.23
C ARG A 390 -2.85 -13.11 26.45
N ARG A 391 -3.42 -14.15 27.07
CA ARG A 391 -2.79 -14.81 28.22
C ARG A 391 -1.45 -15.43 27.85
N SER A 392 -1.40 -16.16 26.74
CA SER A 392 -0.17 -16.82 26.30
C SER A 392 0.90 -15.83 25.85
N TYR A 393 0.50 -14.76 25.16
CA TYR A 393 1.40 -13.66 24.80
C TYR A 393 2.02 -13.03 26.06
N ALA A 394 1.20 -12.64 27.04
CA ALA A 394 1.68 -12.03 28.28
C ALA A 394 2.61 -12.95 29.08
N ALA A 395 2.38 -14.27 29.04
CA ALA A 395 3.23 -15.25 29.72
C ALA A 395 4.58 -15.49 29.02
N CYS A 396 4.65 -15.31 27.69
CA CYS A 396 5.83 -15.64 26.89
C CYS A 396 6.65 -14.42 26.45
N ALA A 397 6.06 -13.23 26.44
CA ALA A 397 6.77 -12.00 26.08
C ALA A 397 7.74 -11.60 27.19
N TYR A 398 9.02 -11.46 26.85
CA TYR A 398 10.10 -11.22 27.80
C TYR A 398 10.33 -9.73 28.04
N GLY A 399 10.35 -9.32 29.31
CA GLY A 399 10.73 -7.97 29.72
C GLY A 399 9.94 -6.88 28.99
N ALA A 400 10.65 -5.94 28.36
CA ALA A 400 10.04 -4.81 27.67
C ALA A 400 9.26 -5.19 26.41
N ALA A 401 9.44 -6.38 25.84
CA ALA A 401 8.66 -6.83 24.67
C ALA A 401 7.16 -6.90 25.00
N SER A 402 6.81 -7.18 26.26
CA SER A 402 5.41 -7.16 26.74
C SER A 402 4.72 -5.79 26.61
N ARG A 403 5.49 -4.70 26.44
CA ARG A 403 4.97 -3.34 26.22
C ARG A 403 4.47 -3.10 24.80
N ALA A 404 4.81 -3.97 23.84
CA ALA A 404 4.32 -3.85 22.47
C ALA A 404 2.79 -3.89 22.48
N ARG A 405 2.16 -2.83 21.94
CA ARG A 405 0.70 -2.70 21.99
C ARG A 405 0.06 -3.69 21.02
N LEU A 406 -0.63 -4.68 21.57
CA LEU A 406 -1.43 -5.62 20.81
C LEU A 406 -2.79 -4.99 20.43
N VAL A 407 -3.08 -4.90 19.13
CA VAL A 407 -4.32 -4.35 18.57
C VAL A 407 -4.97 -5.43 17.70
N ILE A 408 -6.27 -5.66 17.88
CA ILE A 408 -7.03 -6.52 16.97
C ILE A 408 -7.74 -5.62 15.97
N ARG A 409 -7.55 -5.89 14.68
CA ARG A 409 -8.16 -5.15 13.59
C ARG A 409 -8.54 -6.12 12.48
N PRO A 410 -9.83 -6.52 12.38
CA PRO A 410 -10.30 -7.35 11.29
C PRO A 410 -9.99 -6.69 9.94
N THR A 411 -9.61 -7.50 8.97
CA THR A 411 -9.24 -7.05 7.63
C THR A 411 -10.31 -7.50 6.64
N GLY A 412 -10.83 -6.55 5.86
CA GLY A 412 -11.77 -6.83 4.77
C GLY A 412 -11.05 -7.31 3.51
N GLU A 413 -11.78 -7.93 2.58
CA GLU A 413 -11.20 -8.37 1.30
C GLU A 413 -10.56 -7.21 0.50
N ASP A 414 -11.18 -6.02 0.57
CA ASP A 414 -10.73 -4.83 -0.15
C ASP A 414 -9.37 -4.32 0.36
N ASP A 415 -9.08 -4.52 1.66
CA ASP A 415 -7.85 -4.06 2.30
C ASP A 415 -6.61 -4.73 1.68
N TRP A 416 -6.73 -5.97 1.21
CA TRP A 416 -5.62 -6.69 0.56
C TRP A 416 -5.23 -6.06 -0.78
N SER A 417 -6.23 -5.81 -1.64
CA SER A 417 -6.00 -5.16 -2.93
C SER A 417 -5.56 -3.70 -2.77
N ARG A 418 -6.08 -3.00 -1.75
CA ARG A 418 -5.59 -1.67 -1.37
C ARG A 418 -4.15 -1.74 -0.83
N GLY A 419 -3.83 -2.77 -0.04
CA GLY A 419 -2.48 -3.10 0.42
C GLY A 419 -1.50 -3.17 -0.74
N ALA A 420 -1.82 -3.97 -1.76
CA ALA A 420 -1.04 -4.05 -2.99
C ALA A 420 -0.87 -2.68 -3.65
N ALA A 421 -1.93 -1.87 -3.73
CA ALA A 421 -1.88 -0.55 -4.36
C ALA A 421 -0.95 0.41 -3.60
N VAL A 422 -0.94 0.34 -2.26
CA VAL A 422 -0.03 1.12 -1.42
C VAL A 422 1.40 0.58 -1.51
N ALA A 423 1.59 -0.73 -1.60
CA ALA A 423 2.91 -1.34 -1.85
C ALA A 423 3.51 -0.90 -3.20
N ALA A 424 2.69 -0.61 -4.21
CA ALA A 424 3.17 0.00 -5.45
C ALA A 424 3.69 1.44 -5.24
N ILE A 425 3.09 2.21 -4.32
CA ILE A 425 3.62 3.53 -3.92
C ILE A 425 4.95 3.36 -3.17
N GLU A 426 5.01 2.42 -2.23
CA GLU A 426 6.22 2.08 -1.48
C GLU A 426 7.37 1.70 -2.41
N ALA A 427 7.13 0.81 -3.36
CA ALA A 427 8.11 0.38 -4.34
C ALA A 427 8.69 1.54 -5.17
N ARG A 428 7.88 2.56 -5.45
CA ARG A 428 8.31 3.72 -6.22
C ARG A 428 9.20 4.67 -5.43
N PHE A 429 8.95 4.81 -4.13
CA PHE A 429 9.57 5.88 -3.32
C PHE A 429 10.42 5.42 -2.15
N SER A 430 10.44 4.13 -1.80
CA SER A 430 11.12 3.61 -0.61
C SER A 430 12.27 2.64 -0.94
N GLN A 431 12.53 2.36 -2.22
CA GLN A 431 13.70 1.60 -2.67
C GLN A 431 14.78 2.53 -3.23
N PRO A 432 16.07 2.33 -2.86
CA PRO A 432 17.18 3.18 -3.29
C PRO A 432 17.47 3.15 -4.78
#